data_AF-A0A7G3GE11-F1
#
_entry.id   AF-A0A7G3GE11-F1
#
_cell.length_a   1.000
_cell.length_b   1.000
_cell.length_c   1.000
_cell.angle_alpha   90.00
_cell.angle_beta   90.00
_cell.angle_gamma   90.00
#
_symmetry.space_group_name_H-M   'P 1'
#
loop_
_entity.id
_entity.type
_entity.pdbx_description
1 polymer ?
#
loop_
_entity_poly.entity_id
_entity_poly.type
_entity_poly.pdbx_seq_one_letter_code
_entity_poly.pdbx_strand_id
1 'polypeptide(L)'
;MERFGADSFHSCGHPILPLADVAGDESEYAPRSGFFCSRCMQAAQTAFDTHIYVNMQQIAPRMAAFVLEVTHSGPEFAEFLAALGFEFRQASINELEPSGEVGLQPVWRKEFWFEVNLQAHYVIALMARIKEEAYLLADYLPNGTAAVHFLDFPAAYVDV
;
A
#
# COMPACT_ATOMS: atom_id res chain seq x y z
N MET A 1 -35.62 -9.83 17.13
CA MET A 1 -34.51 -8.88 16.93
C MET A 1 -33.75 -9.36 15.71
N GLU A 2 -34.27 -9.04 14.53
CA GLU A 2 -33.64 -9.40 13.26
C GLU A 2 -32.51 -8.41 13.03
N ARG A 3 -31.26 -8.91 13.03
CA ARG A 3 -30.09 -8.14 12.59
C ARG A 3 -30.21 -8.00 11.07
N PHE A 4 -30.72 -6.87 10.60
CA PHE A 4 -30.53 -6.44 9.23
C PHE A 4 -29.04 -6.10 9.03
N GLY A 5 -28.21 -7.12 8.81
CA GLY A 5 -26.97 -6.91 8.08
C GLY A 5 -27.38 -6.62 6.65
N ALA A 6 -27.41 -5.35 6.25
CA ALA A 6 -27.60 -5.02 4.84
C ALA A 6 -26.44 -5.65 4.07
N ASP A 7 -26.70 -6.71 3.32
CA ASP A 7 -25.75 -7.28 2.38
C ASP A 7 -25.37 -6.16 1.41
N SER A 8 -24.25 -5.51 1.68
CA SER A 8 -23.76 -4.40 0.89
C SER A 8 -22.93 -5.00 -0.24
N PHE A 9 -23.21 -4.61 -1.48
CA PHE A 9 -22.54 -5.13 -2.66
C PHE A 9 -21.84 -3.99 -3.41
N HIS A 10 -20.70 -4.28 -4.00
CA HIS A 10 -20.10 -3.40 -5.00
C HIS A 10 -20.95 -3.39 -6.28
N SER A 11 -20.80 -2.37 -7.13
CA SER A 11 -21.49 -2.28 -8.42
C SER A 11 -21.24 -3.48 -9.36
N CYS A 12 -20.17 -4.23 -9.13
CA CYS A 12 -19.87 -5.48 -9.86
C CYS A 12 -20.60 -6.72 -9.31
N GLY A 13 -21.44 -6.58 -8.27
CA GLY A 13 -22.22 -7.68 -7.67
C GLY A 13 -21.47 -8.51 -6.62
N HIS A 14 -20.21 -8.19 -6.30
CA HIS A 14 -19.46 -8.85 -5.23
C HIS A 14 -19.83 -8.27 -3.85
N PRO A 15 -19.95 -9.12 -2.80
CA PRO A 15 -20.26 -8.65 -1.46
C PRO A 15 -19.11 -7.80 -0.90
N ILE A 16 -19.45 -6.73 -0.20
CA ILE A 16 -18.53 -5.96 0.61
C ILE A 16 -18.23 -6.80 1.85
N LEU A 17 -17.04 -7.38 1.90
CA LEU A 17 -16.65 -8.24 3.01
C LEU A 17 -16.50 -7.39 4.29
N PRO A 18 -17.10 -7.82 5.42
CA PRO A 18 -16.84 -7.18 6.70
C PRO A 18 -15.37 -7.37 7.06
N LEU A 19 -14.68 -6.28 7.41
CA LEU A 19 -13.36 -6.36 8.01
C LEU A 19 -13.48 -7.15 9.31
N ALA A 20 -12.65 -8.18 9.48
CA ALA A 20 -12.56 -8.90 10.73
C ALA A 20 -12.07 -7.94 11.82
N ASP A 21 -12.97 -7.61 12.76
CA ASP A 21 -12.72 -7.02 14.08
C ASP A 21 -11.62 -5.95 14.17
N VAL A 22 -11.75 -4.86 13.42
CA VAL A 22 -11.16 -3.59 13.83
C VAL A 22 -12.25 -2.82 14.55
N ALA A 23 -12.13 -2.65 15.86
CA ALA A 23 -12.98 -1.76 16.67
C ALA A 23 -12.71 -0.29 16.31
N GLY A 24 -12.85 0.05 15.03
CA GLY A 24 -12.74 1.38 14.46
C GLY A 24 -14.13 1.96 14.28
N ASP A 25 -14.25 3.22 14.68
CA ASP A 25 -15.40 4.10 14.50
C ASP A 25 -16.10 3.86 13.14
N GLU A 26 -17.43 3.73 13.13
CA GLU A 26 -18.22 3.46 11.91
C GLU A 26 -17.99 4.52 10.81
N SER A 27 -17.37 5.66 11.13
CA SER A 27 -16.94 6.67 10.16
C SER A 27 -15.77 6.23 9.25
N GLU A 28 -14.97 5.23 9.63
CA GLU A 28 -13.89 4.67 8.75
C GLU A 28 -14.43 3.69 7.69
N TYR A 29 -15.69 3.24 7.82
CA TYR A 29 -16.33 2.33 6.85
C TYR A 29 -16.88 3.06 5.61
N ALA A 30 -17.27 4.33 5.76
CA ALA A 30 -17.90 5.14 4.72
C ALA A 30 -17.07 5.38 3.43
N PRO A 31 -15.72 5.35 3.39
CA PRO A 31 -14.99 5.52 2.14
C PRO A 31 -14.94 4.25 1.28
N ARG A 32 -15.22 3.06 1.83
CA ARG A 32 -14.96 1.78 1.14
C ARG A 32 -15.98 1.37 0.10
N SER A 33 -17.21 1.90 0.17
CA SER A 33 -18.20 1.74 -0.91
C SER A 33 -17.82 2.54 -2.17
N GLY A 34 -16.85 3.47 -2.07
CA GLY A 34 -16.31 4.22 -3.22
C GLY A 34 -15.04 3.60 -3.84
N PHE A 35 -14.46 2.57 -3.21
CA PHE A 35 -13.25 1.91 -3.73
C PHE A 35 -13.59 0.72 -4.63
N PHE A 36 -12.67 0.41 -5.55
CA PHE A 36 -12.79 -0.72 -6.46
C PHE A 36 -13.02 -2.02 -5.68
N CYS A 37 -13.77 -2.97 -6.25
CA CYS A 37 -13.92 -4.28 -5.63
C CYS A 37 -12.59 -5.02 -5.63
N SER A 38 -12.15 -5.54 -4.48
CA SER A 38 -10.89 -6.29 -4.34
C SER A 38 -10.80 -7.47 -5.31
N ARG A 39 -11.86 -8.27 -5.46
CA ARG A 39 -11.90 -9.39 -6.41
C ARG A 39 -11.74 -8.95 -7.87
N CYS A 40 -12.38 -7.84 -8.25
CA CYS A 40 -12.25 -7.31 -9.60
C CYS A 40 -10.84 -6.77 -9.85
N MET A 41 -10.25 -6.10 -8.86
CA MET A 41 -8.90 -5.60 -8.95
C MET A 41 -7.87 -6.73 -9.01
N GLN A 42 -8.02 -7.77 -8.19
CA GLN A 42 -7.19 -8.98 -8.24
C GLN A 42 -7.23 -9.59 -9.65
N ALA A 43 -8.43 -9.72 -10.25
CA ALA A 43 -8.56 -10.22 -11.60
C ALA A 43 -7.78 -9.35 -12.62
N ALA A 44 -7.91 -8.03 -12.54
CA ALA A 44 -7.17 -7.08 -13.38
C ALA A 44 -5.65 -7.13 -13.16
N GLN A 45 -5.21 -7.43 -11.94
CA GLN A 45 -3.81 -7.54 -11.57
C GLN A 45 -3.19 -8.91 -11.85
N THR A 46 -3.94 -9.90 -12.33
CA THR A 46 -3.42 -11.26 -12.56
C THR A 46 -2.25 -11.32 -13.55
N ALA A 47 -2.21 -10.40 -14.52
CA ALA A 47 -1.14 -10.34 -15.52
C ALA A 47 0.12 -9.60 -15.04
N PHE A 48 0.11 -9.08 -13.81
CA PHE A 48 1.12 -8.17 -13.28
C PHE A 48 1.78 -8.77 -12.03
N ASP A 49 3.11 -8.81 -12.01
CA ASP A 49 3.87 -9.26 -10.84
C ASP A 49 4.08 -8.10 -9.85
N THR A 50 2.96 -7.64 -9.30
CA THR A 50 2.91 -6.48 -8.41
C THR A 50 3.39 -6.85 -7.02
N HIS A 51 4.35 -6.08 -6.50
CA HIS A 51 4.87 -6.21 -5.14
C HIS A 51 4.79 -4.88 -4.39
N ILE A 52 4.69 -4.97 -3.06
CA ILE A 52 4.63 -3.83 -2.15
C ILE A 52 5.82 -3.92 -1.20
N TYR A 53 6.68 -2.91 -1.21
CA TYR A 53 7.88 -2.82 -0.37
C TYR A 53 7.68 -1.75 0.70
N VAL A 54 7.99 -2.10 1.94
CA VAL A 54 7.83 -1.22 3.10
C VAL A 54 9.17 -1.05 3.80
N ASN A 55 9.75 0.14 3.70
CA ASN A 55 11.07 0.45 4.26
C ASN A 55 11.08 1.74 5.06
N MET A 56 11.98 1.83 6.03
CA MET A 56 12.31 3.10 6.67
C MET A 56 13.52 3.70 5.96
N GLN A 57 13.41 4.96 5.53
CA GLN A 57 14.46 5.66 4.82
C GLN A 57 14.80 6.98 5.51
N GLN A 58 16.08 7.35 5.49
CA GLN A 58 16.51 8.70 5.86
C GLN A 58 16.31 9.62 4.67
N ILE A 59 15.40 10.58 4.81
CA ILE A 59 15.10 11.57 3.75
C ILE A 59 15.97 12.81 3.90
N ALA A 60 16.32 13.18 5.14
CA ALA A 60 17.26 14.25 5.45
C ALA A 60 17.93 13.98 6.82
N PRO A 61 19.02 14.69 7.19
CA PRO A 61 19.75 14.44 8.45
C PRO A 61 18.90 14.40 9.74
N ARG A 62 17.72 15.02 9.74
CA ARG A 62 16.78 15.02 10.88
C ARG A 62 15.40 14.46 10.57
N MET A 63 15.20 13.95 9.36
CA MET A 63 13.91 13.46 8.88
C MET A 63 14.07 12.05 8.33
N ALA A 64 13.21 11.16 8.80
CA ALA A 64 13.02 9.85 8.23
C ALA A 64 11.61 9.75 7.66
N ALA A 65 11.40 8.78 6.79
CA ALA A 65 10.08 8.38 6.36
C ALA A 65 9.98 6.87 6.37
N PHE A 66 8.80 6.36 6.72
CA PHE A 66 8.42 5.06 6.21
C PHE A 66 7.89 5.24 4.79
N VAL A 67 8.26 4.32 3.92
CA VAL A 67 8.01 4.42 2.49
C VAL A 67 7.37 3.13 2.03
N LEU A 68 6.26 3.29 1.31
CA LEU A 68 5.60 2.22 0.58
C LEU A 68 5.92 2.41 -0.89
N GLU A 69 6.51 1.40 -1.52
CA GLU A 69 6.77 1.36 -2.95
C GLU A 69 6.03 0.18 -3.58
N VAL A 70 5.24 0.45 -4.62
CA VAL A 70 4.48 -0.57 -5.34
C VAL A 70 5.02 -0.69 -6.75
N THR A 71 5.46 -1.90 -7.12
CA THR A 71 6.06 -2.21 -8.42
C THR A 71 5.04 -2.79 -9.39
N HIS A 72 5.31 -2.66 -10.70
CA HIS A 72 4.63 -3.40 -11.78
C HIS A 72 3.08 -3.37 -11.78
N SER A 73 2.44 -2.32 -11.26
CA SER A 73 0.97 -2.22 -11.23
C SER A 73 0.35 -2.12 -12.63
N GLY A 74 -0.74 -2.83 -12.88
CA GLY A 74 -1.62 -2.56 -14.03
C GLY A 74 -2.33 -1.19 -13.94
N PRO A 75 -2.91 -0.70 -15.06
CA PRO A 75 -3.42 0.67 -15.16
C PRO A 75 -4.54 0.99 -14.17
N GLU A 76 -5.47 0.06 -13.93
CA GLU A 76 -6.56 0.27 -12.98
C GLU A 76 -6.07 0.39 -11.53
N PHE A 77 -5.04 -0.39 -11.17
CA PHE A 77 -4.44 -0.31 -9.84
C PHE A 77 -3.55 0.93 -9.71
N ALA A 78 -2.92 1.37 -10.80
CA ALA A 78 -2.17 2.62 -10.84
C ALA A 78 -3.07 3.85 -10.58
N GLU A 79 -4.25 3.91 -11.21
CA GLU A 79 -5.25 4.97 -10.92
C GLU A 79 -5.72 4.92 -9.46
N PHE A 80 -5.93 3.71 -8.93
CA PHE A 80 -6.29 3.51 -7.53
C PHE A 80 -5.18 4.00 -6.58
N LEU A 81 -3.92 3.67 -6.85
CA LEU A 81 -2.76 4.14 -6.07
C LEU A 81 -2.64 5.67 -6.11
N ALA A 82 -2.81 6.29 -7.29
CA ALA A 82 -2.83 7.75 -7.42
C ALA A 82 -3.95 8.39 -6.57
N ALA A 83 -5.15 7.79 -6.56
CA ALA A 83 -6.26 8.25 -5.73
C ALA A 83 -5.99 8.12 -4.21
N LEU A 84 -5.12 7.18 -3.81
CA LEU A 84 -4.64 7.02 -2.43
C LEU A 84 -3.45 7.90 -2.07
N GLY A 85 -3.03 8.78 -2.98
CA GLY A 85 -1.94 9.74 -2.79
C GLY A 85 -0.55 9.16 -3.03
N PHE A 86 -0.43 8.03 -3.74
CA PHE A 86 0.86 7.58 -4.24
C PHE A 86 1.30 8.42 -5.44
N GLU A 87 2.60 8.69 -5.52
CA GLU A 87 3.21 9.39 -6.63
C GLU A 87 4.08 8.43 -7.45
N PHE A 88 4.13 8.64 -8.76
CA PHE A 88 4.98 7.84 -9.64
C PHE A 88 6.44 8.33 -9.58
N ARG A 89 7.35 7.47 -9.13
CA ARG A 89 8.76 7.80 -8.84
C ARG A 89 9.69 6.67 -9.30
N GLN A 90 11.00 6.88 -9.23
CA GLN A 90 11.99 5.80 -9.37
C GLN A 90 12.05 5.00 -8.07
N ALA A 91 12.33 3.69 -8.16
CA ALA A 91 12.50 2.85 -6.98
C ALA A 91 13.67 3.32 -6.10
N SER A 92 13.57 3.03 -4.81
CA SER A 92 14.70 3.21 -3.89
C SER A 92 15.75 2.12 -4.06
N ILE A 93 17.01 2.47 -3.79
CA ILE A 93 18.11 1.50 -3.78
C ILE A 93 18.29 0.92 -2.36
N ASN A 94 18.25 1.79 -1.35
CA ASN A 94 18.44 1.43 0.06
C ASN A 94 17.84 2.51 0.98
N GLU A 95 18.09 2.42 2.28
CA GLU A 95 17.57 3.33 3.31
C GLU A 95 18.11 4.76 3.20
N LEU A 96 19.23 4.98 2.52
CA LEU A 96 19.92 6.28 2.42
C LEU A 96 19.78 6.93 1.04
N GLU A 97 19.31 6.17 0.05
CA GLU A 97 19.16 6.59 -1.34
C GLU A 97 17.69 6.46 -1.79
N PRO A 98 16.80 7.35 -1.31
CA PRO A 98 15.40 7.37 -1.69
C PRO A 98 15.23 7.86 -3.13
N SER A 99 14.31 7.25 -3.89
CA SER A 99 14.06 7.58 -5.30
C SER A 99 15.37 7.58 -6.12
N GLY A 100 15.96 6.40 -6.30
CA GLY A 100 17.29 6.23 -6.86
C GLY A 100 17.46 6.77 -8.29
N GLU A 101 18.61 6.46 -8.90
CA GLU A 101 19.00 7.05 -10.17
C GLU A 101 18.00 6.80 -11.32
N VAL A 102 18.02 7.70 -12.31
CA VAL A 102 17.25 7.56 -13.55
C VAL A 102 17.65 6.26 -14.24
N GLY A 103 16.70 5.34 -14.44
CA GLY A 103 16.92 4.04 -15.06
C GLY A 103 16.57 2.86 -14.14
N LEU A 104 16.27 3.13 -12.87
CA LEU A 104 15.68 2.14 -11.98
C LEU A 104 14.21 1.88 -12.33
N GLN A 105 13.71 0.76 -11.81
CA GLN A 105 12.32 0.39 -12.03
C GLN A 105 11.40 1.48 -11.48
N PRO A 106 10.41 1.96 -12.26
CA PRO A 106 9.44 2.90 -11.74
C PRO A 106 8.51 2.24 -10.72
N VAL A 107 8.14 3.00 -9.70
CA VAL A 107 7.25 2.58 -8.62
C VAL A 107 6.21 3.65 -8.30
N TRP A 108 5.09 3.21 -7.77
CA TRP A 108 4.18 4.09 -7.04
C TRP A 108 4.66 4.20 -5.60
N ARG A 109 4.94 5.42 -5.15
CA ARG A 109 5.59 5.71 -3.88
C ARG A 109 4.71 6.57 -2.99
N LYS A 110 4.61 6.21 -1.71
CA LYS A 110 3.99 7.04 -0.68
C LYS A 110 4.88 7.09 0.55
N GLU A 111 5.03 8.28 1.12
CA GLU A 111 5.98 8.55 2.21
C GLU A 111 5.26 9.05 3.46
N PHE A 112 5.68 8.57 4.62
CA PHE A 112 5.15 8.93 5.93
C PHE A 112 6.27 9.52 6.79
N TRP A 113 6.37 10.84 6.79
CA TRP A 113 7.52 11.56 7.33
C TRP A 113 7.45 11.72 8.84
N PHE A 114 8.58 11.62 9.51
CA PHE A 114 8.72 11.88 10.94
C PHE A 114 10.12 12.40 11.30
N GLU A 115 10.22 13.16 12.40
CA GLU A 115 11.52 13.59 12.92
C GLU A 115 12.25 12.40 13.56
N VAL A 116 13.56 12.32 13.38
CA VAL A 116 14.40 11.23 13.95
C VAL A 116 14.46 11.22 15.48
N ASN A 117 14.08 12.33 16.14
CA ASN A 117 13.99 12.46 17.58
C ASN A 117 12.58 12.14 18.13
N LEU A 118 11.65 11.72 17.27
CA LEU A 118 10.30 11.34 17.67
C LEU A 118 10.37 10.22 18.72
N GLN A 119 9.51 10.30 19.74
CA GLN A 119 9.48 9.29 20.80
C GLN A 119 9.13 7.92 20.21
N ALA A 120 9.85 6.88 20.65
CA ALA A 120 9.81 5.56 20.03
C ALA A 120 8.40 4.95 19.95
N HIS A 121 7.52 5.22 20.93
CA HIS A 121 6.16 4.69 20.92
C HIS A 121 5.31 5.25 19.78
N TYR A 122 5.56 6.50 19.35
CA TYR A 122 4.90 7.06 18.16
C TYR A 122 5.41 6.44 16.87
N VAL A 123 6.72 6.15 16.79
CA VAL A 123 7.30 5.43 15.63
C VAL A 123 6.71 4.03 15.53
N ILE A 124 6.55 3.32 16.65
CA ILE A 124 5.91 1.99 16.69
C ILE A 124 4.44 2.07 16.26
N ALA A 125 3.68 3.05 16.75
CA ALA A 125 2.29 3.24 16.36
C ALA A 125 2.16 3.53 14.85
N LEU A 126 3.05 4.38 14.31
CA LEU A 126 3.11 4.67 12.88
C LEU A 126 3.42 3.41 12.07
N MET A 127 4.42 2.62 12.49
CA MET A 127 4.77 1.36 11.85
C MET A 127 3.60 0.37 11.83
N ALA A 128 2.81 0.28 12.92
CA ALA A 128 1.62 -0.57 12.96
C ALA A 128 0.58 -0.13 11.91
N ARG A 129 0.32 1.18 11.81
CA ARG A 129 -0.62 1.72 10.82
C ARG A 129 -0.16 1.48 9.38
N ILE A 130 1.14 1.60 9.12
CA ILE A 130 1.71 1.33 7.79
C ILE A 130 1.60 -0.15 7.40
N LYS A 131 1.78 -1.06 8.36
CA LYS A 131 1.55 -2.50 8.13
C LYS A 131 0.11 -2.78 7.76
N GLU A 132 -0.84 -2.15 8.45
CA GLU A 132 -2.27 -2.25 8.09
C GLU A 132 -2.51 -1.72 6.68
N GLU A 133 -1.95 -0.56 6.32
CA GLU A 133 -2.12 0.01 4.97
C GLU A 133 -1.52 -0.90 3.88
N ALA A 134 -0.34 -1.47 4.10
CA ALA A 134 0.28 -2.41 3.17
C ALA A 134 -0.55 -3.69 2.99
N TYR A 135 -1.10 -4.25 4.06
CA TYR A 135 -1.97 -5.43 3.96
C TYR A 135 -3.33 -5.12 3.33
N LEU A 136 -3.88 -3.95 3.59
CA LEU A 136 -5.10 -3.49 2.91
C LEU A 136 -4.89 -3.32 1.41
N LEU A 137 -3.71 -2.86 0.97
CA LEU A 137 -3.35 -2.82 -0.45
C LEU A 137 -3.15 -4.24 -1.00
N ALA A 138 -2.54 -5.12 -0.23
CA ALA A 138 -2.29 -6.51 -0.61
C ALA A 138 -3.59 -7.29 -0.88
N ASP A 139 -4.69 -6.95 -0.21
CA ASP A 139 -6.01 -7.54 -0.49
C ASP A 139 -6.49 -7.32 -1.93
N TYR A 140 -5.93 -6.34 -2.65
CA TYR A 140 -6.23 -6.09 -4.06
C TYR A 140 -5.33 -6.88 -5.03
N LEU A 141 -4.34 -7.60 -4.51
CA LEU A 141 -3.35 -8.33 -5.31
C LEU A 141 -3.64 -9.84 -5.35
N PRO A 142 -3.34 -10.53 -6.46
CA PRO A 142 -3.57 -11.98 -6.58
C PRO A 142 -2.81 -12.79 -5.53
N ASN A 143 -1.59 -12.36 -5.19
CA ASN A 143 -0.72 -13.03 -4.23
C ASN A 143 -1.01 -12.63 -2.77
N GLY A 144 -1.97 -11.72 -2.54
CA GLY A 144 -2.32 -11.25 -1.20
C GLY A 144 -1.11 -10.74 -0.42
N THR A 145 -1.06 -11.06 0.87
CA THR A 145 0.03 -10.64 1.77
C THR A 145 1.41 -11.18 1.39
N ALA A 146 1.50 -12.22 0.54
CA ALA A 146 2.78 -12.73 0.05
C ALA A 146 3.47 -11.76 -0.93
N ALA A 147 2.75 -10.76 -1.45
CA ALA A 147 3.32 -9.68 -2.25
C ALA A 147 3.97 -8.56 -1.41
N VAL A 148 3.85 -8.60 -0.09
CA VAL A 148 4.34 -7.55 0.82
C VAL A 148 5.70 -7.92 1.40
N HIS A 149 6.66 -7.03 1.23
CA HIS A 149 8.03 -7.18 1.71
C HIS A 149 8.38 -6.06 2.67
N PHE A 150 9.08 -6.39 3.75
CA PHE A 150 9.56 -5.45 4.75
C PHE A 150 11.08 -5.51 4.81
N LEU A 151 11.75 -4.36 4.91
CA LEU A 151 13.22 -4.29 4.96
C LEU A 151 13.86 -4.94 3.72
N ASP A 152 13.24 -4.71 2.57
CA ASP A 152 13.65 -5.24 1.28
C ASP A 152 13.30 -4.22 0.19
N PHE A 153 14.04 -4.21 -0.91
CA PHE A 153 13.91 -3.19 -1.96
C PHE A 153 13.59 -3.81 -3.32
N PRO A 154 12.89 -3.10 -4.21
CA PRO A 154 12.71 -3.55 -5.58
C PRO A 154 14.05 -3.90 -6.23
N ALA A 155 14.15 -5.09 -6.82
CA ALA A 155 15.36 -5.47 -7.54
C ALA A 155 15.60 -4.48 -8.69
N ALA A 156 16.84 -4.01 -8.84
CA ALA A 156 17.21 -3.23 -10.01
C ALA A 156 17.06 -4.10 -11.27
N TYR A 157 16.58 -3.51 -12.36
CA TYR A 157 16.58 -4.17 -13.66
C TYR A 157 18.03 -4.53 -14.01
N VAL A 158 18.33 -5.83 -14.10
CA VAL A 158 19.54 -6.30 -14.76
C VAL A 158 19.11 -6.61 -16.18
N ASP A 159 19.48 -5.76 -17.14
CA ASP A 159 19.35 -6.12 -18.55
C ASP A 159 20.05 -7.46 -18.76
N VAL A 160 19.29 -8.49 -19.14
CA VAL A 160 19.82 -9.79 -19.60
C VAL A 160 19.69 -9.85 -21.12
#